data_AF-A0A0C2V9U1-F1
#
_entry.id   AF-A0A0C2V9U1-F1
#
_cell.length_a   1.000
_cell.length_b   1.000
_cell.length_c   1.000
_cell.angle_alpha   90.00
_cell.angle_beta   90.00
_cell.angle_gamma   90.00
#
_symmetry.space_group_name_H-M   'P 1'
#
loop_
_entity.id
_entity.type
_entity.pdbx_description
1 polymer ?
#
loop_
_entity_poly.entity_id
_entity_poly.type
_entity_poly.pdbx_seq_one_letter_code
_entity_poly.pdbx_strand_id
1 'polypeptide(L)'
;MEIVIQFVMFFQKSMNLIIPLSFTIYLFAYKEQKDIAYSLFKQKIHILYTGFVLISLLFLTINIIFPINIESQKGTNNESFCLIIVMIIIDFLWIAIAFFAYRHLLNTLNIYKNFNGNLNLVKKDLDAIKDVFKKYENNEIDKYKLQKFLENKFKRINICSEILFQIMLSKKKYNLNNDFTNSVDQIRKNLLDPVKDITLDSNVHTKIVSYSNRYFITLEKVVLKGLVDLINVALINNNYKALDLLLDCFENAKPGYYEPPTPDIKRDWKIATKSNDDLEKQLNQMFDEYFYASHRVLDSLYASNNSRSQILLRDLEQWQHQSGIYSYSKDFVTLVTSLIINSIEKGDLKKLTDSFNILLDHYNSFKSKTIDSGSNRIKIQNINLLRQKVNSEGFDEIEKVIYKFTYLSIVKSIELGRYSCAGFLIKTSLINLDSSKFMLHIYQINNDTTNTLYEMGLSKSLSKTFSVMFPFSDSSYKYCLLKANFLIFFQYYYANKIKKISNQNINNLYPMLSLLRDNNYFEYLSHKVKEMNKEYGMIFLKKDHFDDLYAEIRILVSTRGNEKYLSNYASLIKM
;
A
#
# COMPACT_ATOMS: atom_id res chain seq x y z
N MET A 1 6.95 67.77 -24.09
CA MET A 1 6.43 66.91 -25.19
C MET A 1 7.51 65.98 -25.71
N GLU A 2 8.60 66.48 -26.29
CA GLU A 2 9.69 65.63 -26.81
C GLU A 2 10.28 64.65 -25.79
N ILE A 3 10.54 65.09 -24.55
CA ILE A 3 11.04 64.21 -23.47
C ILE A 3 10.07 63.07 -23.17
N VAL A 4 8.76 63.34 -23.21
CA VAL A 4 7.71 62.34 -22.94
C VAL A 4 7.63 61.34 -24.09
N ILE A 5 7.73 61.81 -25.33
CA ILE A 5 7.76 60.97 -26.54
C ILE A 5 9.02 60.09 -26.56
N GLN A 6 10.18 60.64 -26.21
CA GLN A 6 11.43 59.90 -26.08
C GLN A 6 11.35 58.85 -24.95
N PHE A 7 10.71 59.19 -23.83
CA PHE A 7 10.49 58.26 -22.73
C PHE A 7 9.60 57.08 -23.16
N VAL A 8 8.46 57.34 -23.82
CA VAL A 8 7.58 56.28 -24.33
C VAL A 8 8.29 55.40 -25.37
N MET A 9 9.08 55.98 -26.28
CA MET A 9 9.89 55.22 -27.23
C MET A 9 10.92 54.31 -26.55
N PHE A 10 11.66 54.87 -25.60
CA PHE A 10 12.65 54.13 -24.82
C PHE A 10 11.98 52.96 -24.09
N PHE A 11 10.82 53.21 -23.50
CA PHE A 11 10.05 52.23 -22.75
C PHE A 11 9.51 51.13 -23.67
N GLN A 12 8.93 51.48 -24.81
CA GLN A 12 8.42 50.53 -25.80
C GLN A 12 9.54 49.62 -26.35
N LYS A 13 10.70 50.19 -26.67
CA LYS A 13 11.89 49.40 -27.07
C LYS A 13 12.40 48.51 -25.95
N SER A 14 12.45 49.02 -24.72
CA SER A 14 12.86 48.25 -23.54
C SER A 14 11.88 47.11 -23.27
N MET A 15 10.58 47.32 -23.43
CA MET A 15 9.55 46.31 -23.22
C MET A 15 9.58 45.19 -24.26
N ASN A 16 9.90 45.50 -25.51
CA ASN A 16 10.13 44.48 -26.54
C ASN A 16 11.28 43.52 -26.17
N LEU A 17 12.20 43.94 -25.31
CA LEU A 17 13.30 43.12 -24.81
C LEU A 17 12.97 42.47 -23.45
N ILE A 18 12.35 43.21 -22.54
CA ILE A 18 12.01 42.75 -21.19
C ILE A 18 10.90 41.70 -21.25
N ILE A 19 9.87 41.85 -22.09
CA ILE A 19 8.74 40.92 -22.12
C ILE A 19 9.19 39.49 -22.53
N PRO A 20 9.95 39.26 -23.61
CA PRO A 20 10.46 37.93 -23.93
C PRO A 20 11.33 37.33 -22.81
N LEU A 21 12.26 38.12 -22.25
CA LEU A 21 13.09 37.70 -21.12
C LEU A 21 12.22 37.32 -19.92
N SER A 22 11.16 38.10 -19.70
CA SER A 22 10.23 37.89 -18.61
C SER A 22 9.51 36.54 -18.75
N PHE A 23 9.02 36.23 -19.95
CA PHE A 23 8.43 34.93 -20.27
C PHE A 23 9.44 33.78 -20.12
N THR A 24 10.71 33.97 -20.50
CA THR A 24 11.75 32.94 -20.31
C THR A 24 11.99 32.65 -18.83
N ILE A 25 12.16 33.68 -17.99
CA ILE A 25 12.34 33.50 -16.54
C ILE A 25 11.08 32.87 -15.93
N TYR A 26 9.89 33.27 -16.38
CA TYR A 26 8.63 32.68 -15.95
C TYR A 26 8.54 31.20 -16.31
N LEU A 27 8.85 30.82 -17.56
CA LEU A 27 8.86 29.44 -18.02
C LEU A 27 9.87 28.59 -17.25
N PHE A 28 11.07 29.11 -17.03
CA PHE A 28 12.10 28.46 -16.23
C PHE A 28 11.62 28.22 -14.81
N ALA A 29 11.13 29.26 -14.13
CA ALA A 29 10.65 29.14 -12.77
C ALA A 29 9.39 28.27 -12.65
N TYR A 30 8.50 28.31 -13.64
CA TYR A 30 7.35 27.41 -13.72
C TYR A 30 7.81 25.95 -13.83
N LYS A 31 8.82 25.67 -14.66
CA LYS A 31 9.42 24.34 -14.79
C LYS A 31 10.07 23.90 -13.49
N GLU A 32 10.88 24.74 -12.85
CA GLU A 32 11.51 24.43 -11.56
C GLU A 32 10.47 24.24 -10.44
N GLN A 33 9.43 25.07 -10.38
CA GLN A 33 8.35 24.89 -9.39
C GLN A 33 7.60 23.59 -9.59
N LYS A 34 7.33 23.21 -10.85
CA LYS A 34 6.71 21.93 -11.20
C LYS A 34 7.58 20.75 -10.76
N ASP A 35 8.90 20.88 -10.93
CA ASP A 35 9.88 19.88 -10.51
C ASP A 35 10.05 19.80 -8.98
N ILE A 36 9.89 20.92 -8.27
CA ILE A 36 9.99 20.98 -6.80
C ILE A 36 8.70 20.45 -6.14
N ALA A 37 7.55 21.01 -6.50
CA ALA A 37 6.24 20.62 -5.96
C ALA A 37 5.09 21.07 -6.87
N TYR A 38 4.65 20.18 -7.76
CA TYR A 38 3.49 20.42 -8.64
C TYR A 38 2.21 20.79 -7.86
N SER A 39 2.03 20.31 -6.64
CA SER A 39 0.84 20.64 -5.83
C SER A 39 0.79 22.11 -5.39
N LEU A 40 1.87 22.89 -5.53
CA LEU A 40 1.85 24.35 -5.33
C LEU A 40 0.85 25.03 -6.28
N PHE A 41 0.68 24.48 -7.50
CA PHE A 41 -0.29 25.01 -8.46
C PHE A 41 -1.75 24.78 -8.04
N LYS A 42 -2.04 23.85 -7.13
CA LYS A 42 -3.40 23.67 -6.60
C LYS A 42 -3.83 24.81 -5.65
N GLN A 43 -2.90 25.66 -5.21
CA GLN A 43 -3.20 26.84 -4.39
C GLN A 43 -3.75 27.98 -5.26
N LYS A 44 -4.50 28.94 -4.67
CA LYS A 44 -5.17 30.07 -5.37
C LYS A 44 -4.21 31.10 -6.01
N ILE A 45 -3.01 30.69 -6.40
CA ILE A 45 -1.92 31.53 -6.89
C ILE A 45 -2.10 31.85 -8.39
N HIS A 46 -3.01 31.15 -9.08
CA HIS A 46 -3.30 31.37 -10.50
C HIS A 46 -3.69 32.80 -10.88
N ILE A 47 -4.32 33.58 -9.98
CA ILE A 47 -4.85 34.92 -10.30
C ILE A 47 -3.73 35.92 -10.62
N LEU A 48 -2.63 35.89 -9.86
CA LEU A 48 -1.50 36.81 -10.09
C LEU A 48 -0.80 36.52 -11.43
N TYR A 49 -0.60 35.23 -11.76
CA TYR A 49 0.04 34.83 -13.00
C TYR A 49 -0.86 35.00 -14.23
N THR A 50 -2.14 34.63 -14.12
CA THR A 50 -3.10 34.91 -15.20
C THR A 50 -3.27 36.42 -15.41
N GLY A 51 -3.30 37.21 -14.34
CA GLY A 51 -3.29 38.67 -14.42
C GLY A 51 -2.05 39.20 -15.13
N PHE A 52 -0.85 38.73 -14.75
CA PHE A 52 0.39 39.12 -15.42
C PHE A 52 0.39 38.76 -16.93
N VAL A 53 -0.03 37.55 -17.30
CA VAL A 53 -0.09 37.12 -18.70
C VAL A 53 -1.13 37.91 -19.49
N LEU A 54 -2.34 38.11 -18.95
CA LEU A 54 -3.41 38.87 -19.59
C LEU A 54 -3.00 40.33 -19.81
N ILE A 55 -2.39 40.95 -18.80
CA ILE A 55 -1.97 42.37 -18.87
C ILE A 55 -0.78 42.52 -19.82
N SER A 56 0.13 41.54 -19.87
CA SER A 56 1.22 41.51 -20.85
C SER A 56 0.72 41.32 -22.29
N LEU A 57 -0.29 40.47 -22.50
CA LEU A 57 -0.93 40.29 -23.82
C LEU A 57 -1.67 41.54 -24.26
N LEU A 58 -2.47 42.13 -23.36
CA LEU A 58 -3.20 43.37 -23.62
C LEU A 58 -2.21 44.49 -23.96
N PHE A 59 -1.11 44.58 -23.24
CA PHE A 59 -0.04 45.52 -23.51
C PHE A 59 0.61 45.32 -24.89
N LEU A 60 0.92 44.08 -25.27
CA LEU A 60 1.43 43.75 -26.61
C LEU A 60 0.41 44.13 -27.70
N THR A 61 -0.87 43.83 -27.50
CA THR A 61 -1.91 44.17 -28.49
C THR A 61 -2.06 45.69 -28.67
N ILE A 62 -2.00 46.47 -27.59
CA ILE A 62 -2.04 47.94 -27.69
C ILE A 62 -0.83 48.45 -28.48
N ASN A 63 0.36 47.92 -28.20
CA ASN A 63 1.58 48.33 -28.92
C ASN A 63 1.57 47.96 -30.41
N ILE A 64 0.92 46.85 -30.78
CA ILE A 64 0.79 46.43 -32.19
C ILE A 64 -0.28 47.26 -32.92
N ILE A 65 -1.41 47.54 -32.27
CA ILE A 65 -2.55 48.24 -32.87
C ILE A 65 -2.28 49.75 -32.98
N PHE A 66 -1.56 50.33 -32.02
CA PHE A 66 -1.19 51.74 -32.00
C PHE A 66 0.34 51.89 -32.12
N PRO A 67 0.93 51.56 -33.30
CA PRO A 67 2.33 51.83 -33.52
C PRO A 67 2.53 53.34 -33.52
N ILE A 68 3.29 53.86 -32.56
CA ILE A 68 3.64 55.28 -32.48
C ILE A 68 4.57 55.58 -33.66
N ASN A 69 4.00 56.01 -34.78
CA ASN A 69 4.74 56.33 -35.99
C ASN A 69 5.06 57.84 -35.97
N ILE A 70 6.29 58.17 -35.60
CA ILE A 70 6.72 59.54 -35.27
C ILE A 70 6.86 60.43 -36.50
N GLU A 71 7.06 59.83 -37.67
CA GLU A 71 7.25 60.60 -38.91
C GLU A 71 5.98 61.29 -39.42
N SER A 72 4.78 60.87 -38.99
CA SER A 72 3.51 61.47 -39.45
C SER A 72 2.89 62.49 -38.49
N GLN A 73 3.45 62.70 -37.30
CA GLN A 73 2.83 63.51 -36.22
C GLN A 73 3.50 64.87 -35.97
N LYS A 74 4.14 65.48 -36.97
CA LYS A 74 4.59 66.90 -36.87
C LYS A 74 3.45 67.92 -36.77
N GLY A 75 2.20 67.48 -36.85
CA GLY A 75 1.05 68.28 -36.40
C GLY A 75 -0.14 67.41 -36.07
N THR A 76 -0.46 67.18 -34.80
CA THR A 76 -1.80 66.76 -34.36
C THR A 76 -2.03 66.95 -32.85
N ASN A 77 -3.07 67.75 -32.56
CA ASN A 77 -4.17 67.61 -31.60
C ASN A 77 -3.94 67.01 -30.20
N ASN A 78 -4.62 67.62 -29.21
CA ASN A 78 -4.74 67.19 -27.80
C ASN A 78 -5.11 65.71 -27.59
N GLU A 79 -5.75 65.04 -28.56
CA GLU A 79 -6.12 63.63 -28.48
C GLU A 79 -4.89 62.69 -28.42
N SER A 80 -3.77 63.07 -29.06
CA SER A 80 -2.51 62.30 -29.00
C SER A 80 -1.88 62.34 -27.60
N PHE A 81 -2.09 63.44 -26.87
CA PHE A 81 -1.53 63.64 -25.53
C PHE A 81 -2.22 62.78 -24.46
N CYS A 82 -3.55 62.65 -24.52
CA CYS A 82 -4.29 61.75 -23.65
C CYS A 82 -3.86 60.28 -23.83
N LEU A 83 -3.63 59.85 -25.08
CA LEU A 83 -3.21 58.50 -25.39
C LEU A 83 -1.81 58.19 -24.83
N ILE A 84 -0.87 59.14 -24.93
CA ILE A 84 0.46 59.05 -24.33
C ILE A 84 0.38 58.91 -22.80
N ILE A 85 -0.45 59.71 -22.13
CA ILE A 85 -0.64 59.60 -20.66
C ILE A 85 -1.20 58.23 -20.28
N VAL A 86 -2.20 57.73 -21.02
CA VAL A 86 -2.78 56.41 -20.78
C VAL A 86 -1.73 55.31 -20.94
N MET A 87 -0.87 55.38 -21.96
CA MET A 87 0.22 54.41 -22.13
C MET A 87 1.20 54.43 -20.96
N ILE A 88 1.61 55.61 -20.49
CA ILE A 88 2.49 55.74 -19.31
C ILE A 88 1.85 55.13 -18.05
N ILE A 89 0.54 55.33 -17.84
CA ILE A 89 -0.16 54.73 -16.70
C ILE A 89 -0.17 53.20 -16.81
N ILE A 90 -0.45 52.66 -18.00
CA ILE A 90 -0.44 51.22 -18.26
C ILE A 90 0.96 50.64 -18.08
N ASP A 91 1.99 51.36 -18.52
CA ASP A 91 3.41 51.00 -18.36
C ASP A 91 3.80 50.83 -16.90
N PHE A 92 3.46 51.83 -16.06
CA PHE A 92 3.71 51.76 -14.61
C PHE A 92 2.90 50.63 -13.96
N LEU A 93 1.65 50.44 -14.36
CA LEU A 93 0.80 49.37 -13.85
C LEU A 93 1.40 47.99 -14.20
N TRP A 94 1.87 47.81 -15.43
CA TRP A 94 2.53 46.59 -15.89
C TRP A 94 3.81 46.32 -15.09
N ILE A 95 4.68 47.32 -14.92
CA ILE A 95 5.92 47.16 -14.12
C ILE A 95 5.59 46.74 -12.69
N ALA A 96 4.60 47.38 -12.05
CA ALA A 96 4.20 47.05 -10.70
C ALA A 96 3.75 45.58 -10.61
N ILE A 97 2.86 45.16 -11.51
CA ILE A 97 2.36 43.77 -11.55
C ILE A 97 3.48 42.78 -11.86
N ALA A 98 4.35 43.09 -12.81
CA ALA A 98 5.52 42.29 -13.14
C ALA A 98 6.42 42.11 -11.92
N PHE A 99 6.75 43.20 -11.22
CA PHE A 99 7.56 43.16 -10.00
C PHE A 99 6.92 42.28 -8.92
N PHE A 100 5.62 42.42 -8.67
CA PHE A 100 4.92 41.57 -7.71
C PHE A 100 4.88 40.10 -8.15
N ALA A 101 4.62 39.83 -9.42
CA ALA A 101 4.64 38.48 -9.99
C ALA A 101 6.02 37.83 -9.87
N TYR A 102 7.10 38.56 -10.20
CA TYR A 102 8.48 38.12 -10.05
C TYR A 102 8.87 37.86 -8.62
N ARG A 103 8.59 38.82 -7.73
CA ARG A 103 8.87 38.66 -6.30
C ARG A 103 8.14 37.44 -5.75
N HIS A 104 6.90 37.20 -6.16
CA HIS A 104 6.14 36.03 -5.76
C HIS A 104 6.74 34.73 -6.32
N LEU A 105 7.12 34.72 -7.59
CA LEU A 105 7.71 33.60 -8.30
C LEU A 105 9.08 33.19 -7.72
N LEU A 106 9.94 34.15 -7.39
CA LEU A 106 11.21 33.89 -6.70
C LEU A 106 10.98 33.38 -5.27
N ASN A 107 10.00 33.93 -4.55
CA ASN A 107 9.64 33.43 -3.22
C ASN A 107 9.16 31.98 -3.26
N THR A 108 8.43 31.60 -4.30
CA THR A 108 7.91 30.23 -4.50
C THR A 108 8.96 29.26 -5.03
N LEU A 109 10.14 29.72 -5.46
CA LEU A 109 11.30 28.85 -5.70
C LEU A 109 12.08 28.56 -4.41
N ASN A 110 11.91 29.37 -3.35
CA ASN A 110 12.60 29.14 -2.09
C ASN A 110 11.98 27.95 -1.34
N ILE A 111 12.60 26.78 -1.50
CA ILE A 111 12.18 25.50 -0.93
C ILE A 111 11.97 25.60 0.58
N TYR A 112 12.89 26.24 1.32
CA TYR A 112 12.80 26.36 2.79
C TYR A 112 11.63 27.23 3.23
N LYS A 113 11.43 28.37 2.55
CA LYS A 113 10.31 29.27 2.86
C LYS A 113 8.96 28.61 2.57
N ASN A 114 8.85 27.90 1.45
CA ASN A 114 7.64 27.15 1.12
C ASN A 114 7.39 26.00 2.09
N PHE A 115 8.44 25.27 2.47
CA PHE A 115 8.32 24.19 3.45
C PHE A 115 7.76 24.72 4.77
N ASN A 116 8.42 25.71 5.38
CA ASN A 116 7.99 26.29 6.65
C ASN A 116 6.62 26.97 6.56
N GLY A 117 6.32 27.64 5.44
CA GLY A 117 5.03 28.27 5.21
C GLY A 117 3.88 27.26 5.19
N ASN A 118 4.02 26.15 4.44
CA ASN A 118 3.00 25.10 4.38
C ASN A 118 2.89 24.33 5.70
N LEU A 119 4.01 24.08 6.39
CA LEU A 119 4.01 23.44 7.70
C LEU A 119 3.25 24.27 8.75
N ASN A 120 3.48 25.58 8.78
CA ASN A 120 2.76 26.50 9.66
C ASN A 120 1.26 26.57 9.35
N LEU A 121 0.89 26.49 8.07
CA LEU A 121 -0.52 26.42 7.66
C LEU A 121 -1.20 25.13 8.13
N VAL A 122 -0.51 23.98 8.00
CA VAL A 122 -0.99 22.69 8.50
C VAL A 122 -1.20 22.75 10.01
N LYS A 123 -0.18 23.19 10.76
CA LYS A 123 -0.25 23.33 12.21
C LYS A 123 -1.44 24.20 12.63
N LYS A 124 -1.54 25.40 12.07
CA LYS A 124 -2.63 26.35 12.36
C LYS A 124 -4.01 25.74 12.09
N ASP A 125 -4.14 24.92 11.06
CA ASP A 125 -5.43 24.31 10.71
C ASP A 125 -5.80 23.14 11.59
N LEU A 126 -4.83 22.32 11.99
CA LEU A 126 -5.04 21.25 12.95
C LEU A 126 -5.40 21.81 14.32
N ASP A 127 -4.72 22.88 14.77
CA ASP A 127 -5.07 23.57 16.02
C ASP A 127 -6.50 24.15 15.95
N ALA A 128 -6.86 24.78 14.82
CA ALA A 128 -8.20 25.32 14.63
C ALA A 128 -9.30 24.24 14.59
N ILE A 129 -8.99 23.03 14.11
CA ILE A 129 -9.90 21.88 14.17
C ILE A 129 -10.14 21.47 15.64
N LYS A 130 -9.07 21.38 16.45
CA LYS A 130 -9.17 21.05 17.88
C LYS A 130 -10.05 22.08 18.62
N ASP A 131 -9.87 23.37 18.32
CA ASP A 131 -10.67 24.44 18.92
C ASP A 131 -12.15 24.37 18.53
N VAL A 132 -12.45 24.05 17.27
CA VAL A 132 -13.84 23.94 16.80
C VAL A 132 -14.55 22.74 17.40
N PHE A 133 -13.86 21.63 17.71
CA PHE A 133 -14.48 20.52 18.43
C PHE A 133 -14.91 20.90 19.85
N LYS A 134 -14.09 21.67 20.58
CA LYS A 134 -14.47 22.20 21.91
C LYS A 134 -15.72 23.07 21.84
N LYS A 135 -15.82 23.94 20.83
CA LYS A 135 -17.00 24.78 20.61
C LYS A 135 -18.25 23.97 20.25
N TYR A 136 -18.08 22.91 19.46
CA TYR A 136 -19.18 22.01 19.12
C TYR A 136 -19.70 21.25 20.35
N GLU A 137 -18.81 20.82 21.25
CA GLU A 137 -19.19 20.18 22.52
C GLU A 137 -19.96 21.14 23.45
N ASN A 138 -19.65 22.43 23.39
CA ASN A 138 -20.39 23.49 24.09
C ASN A 138 -21.70 23.90 23.39
N ASN A 139 -22.11 23.21 22.31
CA ASN A 139 -23.28 23.55 21.47
C ASN A 139 -23.23 24.96 20.85
N GLU A 140 -22.04 25.55 20.69
CA GLU A 140 -21.87 26.90 20.11
C GLU A 140 -21.97 26.91 18.57
N ILE A 141 -21.81 25.74 17.93
CA ILE A 141 -21.75 25.59 16.47
C ILE A 141 -22.70 24.48 16.02
N ASP A 142 -23.49 24.74 14.98
CA ASP A 142 -24.37 23.74 14.37
C ASP A 142 -23.59 22.72 13.50
N LYS A 143 -24.20 21.55 13.27
CA LYS A 143 -23.59 20.44 12.50
C LYS A 143 -23.15 20.86 11.08
N TYR A 144 -23.93 21.72 10.41
CA TYR A 144 -23.65 22.12 9.03
C TYR A 144 -22.44 23.05 8.93
N LYS A 145 -22.31 24.02 9.83
CA LYS A 145 -21.14 24.90 9.94
C LYS A 145 -19.89 24.11 10.31
N LEU A 146 -20.02 23.14 11.22
CA LEU A 146 -18.92 22.23 11.58
C LEU A 146 -18.41 21.48 10.35
N GLN A 147 -19.31 20.81 9.61
CA GLN A 147 -18.95 20.11 8.37
C GLN A 147 -18.21 21.01 7.39
N LYS A 148 -18.81 22.16 7.01
CA LYS A 148 -18.21 23.06 6.03
C LYS A 148 -16.86 23.60 6.50
N PHE A 149 -16.69 23.82 7.80
CA PHE A 149 -15.41 24.21 8.37
C PHE A 149 -14.38 23.08 8.22
N LEU A 150 -14.71 21.87 8.67
CA LEU A 150 -13.81 20.70 8.60
C LEU A 150 -13.40 20.37 7.17
N GLU A 151 -14.34 20.33 6.22
CA GLU A 151 -14.05 20.07 4.81
C GLU A 151 -13.05 21.09 4.23
N ASN A 152 -13.24 22.38 4.51
CA ASN A 152 -12.33 23.42 4.04
C ASN A 152 -10.94 23.30 4.66
N LYS A 153 -10.86 22.95 5.95
CA LYS A 153 -9.60 22.77 6.67
C LYS A 153 -8.85 21.53 6.17
N PHE A 154 -9.48 20.36 6.14
CA PHE A 154 -8.86 19.14 5.64
C PHE A 154 -8.46 19.26 4.16
N LYS A 155 -9.28 19.89 3.31
CA LYS A 155 -8.89 20.14 1.91
C LYS A 155 -7.60 20.95 1.81
N ARG A 156 -7.42 21.98 2.65
CA ARG A 156 -6.19 22.78 2.67
C ARG A 156 -5.01 22.00 3.26
N ILE A 157 -5.23 21.24 4.34
CA ILE A 157 -4.21 20.38 4.94
C ILE A 157 -3.72 19.34 3.92
N ASN A 158 -4.61 18.72 3.14
CA ASN A 158 -4.24 17.75 2.10
C ASN A 158 -3.29 18.36 1.07
N ILE A 159 -3.64 19.53 0.53
CA ILE A 159 -2.80 20.23 -0.45
C ILE A 159 -1.44 20.59 0.16
N CYS A 160 -1.42 21.11 1.39
CA CYS A 160 -0.17 21.48 2.06
C CYS A 160 0.69 20.24 2.36
N SER A 161 0.08 19.12 2.76
CA SER A 161 0.78 17.86 3.02
C SER A 161 1.41 17.28 1.76
N GLU A 162 0.67 17.27 0.64
CA GLU A 162 1.24 16.89 -0.67
C GLU A 162 2.46 17.74 -1.03
N ILE A 163 2.37 19.06 -0.82
CA ILE A 163 3.48 19.98 -1.09
C ILE A 163 4.68 19.66 -0.19
N LEU A 164 4.46 19.41 1.11
CA LEU A 164 5.53 19.06 2.05
C LEU A 164 6.26 17.79 1.61
N PHE A 165 5.53 16.72 1.25
CA PHE A 165 6.14 15.48 0.78
C PHE A 165 6.88 15.67 -0.56
N GLN A 166 6.31 16.42 -1.50
CA GLN A 166 6.98 16.74 -2.77
C GLN A 166 8.27 17.55 -2.56
N ILE A 167 8.24 18.55 -1.67
CA ILE A 167 9.42 19.31 -1.27
C ILE A 167 10.48 18.38 -0.66
N MET A 168 10.09 17.43 0.18
CA MET A 168 11.03 16.48 0.77
C MET A 168 11.68 15.56 -0.28
N LEU A 169 10.91 15.10 -1.26
CA LEU A 169 11.43 14.33 -2.39
C LEU A 169 12.37 15.17 -3.27
N SER A 170 12.04 16.43 -3.54
CA SER A 170 12.88 17.32 -4.35
C SER A 170 14.14 17.78 -3.61
N LYS A 171 14.09 18.03 -2.28
CA LYS A 171 15.30 18.27 -1.47
C LYS A 171 16.35 17.19 -1.71
N LYS A 172 15.93 15.93 -1.89
CA LYS A 172 16.84 14.85 -2.27
C LYS A 172 17.34 14.97 -3.71
N LYS A 173 16.46 15.19 -4.69
CA LYS A 173 16.84 15.36 -6.11
C LYS A 173 17.94 16.42 -6.28
N TYR A 174 17.88 17.49 -5.49
CA TYR A 174 18.85 18.59 -5.52
C TYR A 174 19.98 18.47 -4.48
N ASN A 175 20.16 17.30 -3.84
CA ASN A 175 21.20 17.04 -2.83
C ASN A 175 21.23 18.04 -1.65
N LEU A 176 20.07 18.60 -1.28
CA LEU A 176 19.89 19.46 -0.10
C LEU A 176 19.81 18.63 1.20
N ASN A 177 20.72 17.67 1.35
CA ASN A 177 20.66 16.58 2.34
C ASN A 177 20.87 17.05 3.78
N ASN A 178 21.52 18.20 4.01
CA ASN A 178 21.95 18.64 5.34
C ASN A 178 20.79 18.86 6.34
N ASP A 179 19.55 18.99 5.84
CA ASP A 179 18.37 19.30 6.66
C ASP A 179 17.24 18.25 6.50
N PHE A 180 17.49 17.11 5.84
CA PHE A 180 16.44 16.12 5.55
C PHE A 180 15.83 15.56 6.84
N THR A 181 16.65 15.04 7.76
CA THR A 181 16.17 14.43 9.01
C THR A 181 15.39 15.42 9.88
N ASN A 182 15.86 16.66 10.01
CA ASN A 182 15.16 17.71 10.75
C ASN A 182 13.81 18.03 10.12
N SER A 183 13.76 18.08 8.78
CA SER A 183 12.50 18.33 8.07
C SER A 183 11.51 17.17 8.25
N VAL A 184 11.97 15.91 8.30
CA VAL A 184 11.09 14.78 8.63
C VAL A 184 10.59 14.90 10.07
N ASP A 185 11.44 15.24 11.03
CA ASP A 185 11.04 15.46 12.43
C ASP A 185 10.01 16.60 12.58
N GLN A 186 10.16 17.66 11.79
CA GLN A 186 9.17 18.74 11.74
C GLN A 186 7.83 18.30 11.15
N ILE A 187 7.83 17.49 10.09
CA ILE A 187 6.61 16.88 9.54
C ILE A 187 5.95 15.97 10.58
N ARG A 188 6.75 15.14 11.27
CA ARG A 188 6.27 14.28 12.35
C ARG A 188 5.50 15.08 13.40
N LYS A 189 6.15 16.07 14.00
CA LYS A 189 5.59 16.86 15.10
C LYS A 189 4.35 17.68 14.73
N ASN A 190 4.31 18.23 13.51
CA ASN A 190 3.27 19.20 13.14
C ASN A 190 2.17 18.64 12.22
N LEU A 191 2.37 17.46 11.63
CA LEU A 191 1.38 16.81 10.77
C LEU A 191 1.05 15.40 11.27
N LEU A 192 2.05 14.53 11.47
CA LEU A 192 1.80 13.11 11.73
C LEU A 192 1.28 12.86 13.14
N ASP A 193 1.95 13.39 14.17
CA ASP A 193 1.54 13.21 15.56
C ASP A 193 0.12 13.79 15.80
N PRO A 194 -0.25 14.99 15.31
CA PRO A 194 -1.62 15.48 15.45
C PRO A 194 -2.66 14.67 14.67
N VAL A 195 -2.32 14.10 13.51
CA VAL A 195 -3.23 13.21 12.75
C VAL A 195 -3.41 11.90 13.51
N LYS A 196 -2.34 11.35 14.10
CA LYS A 196 -2.41 10.19 14.99
C LYS A 196 -3.30 10.45 16.20
N ASP A 197 -3.13 11.59 16.88
CA ASP A 197 -3.98 11.97 18.02
C ASP A 197 -5.47 11.97 17.63
N ILE A 198 -5.78 12.48 16.44
CA ILE A 198 -7.12 12.49 15.87
C ILE A 198 -7.65 11.07 15.62
N THR A 199 -6.81 10.17 15.12
CA THR A 199 -7.18 8.78 14.83
C THR A 199 -7.34 7.93 16.09
N LEU A 200 -6.59 8.23 17.15
CA LEU A 200 -6.65 7.50 18.43
C LEU A 200 -7.79 7.97 19.34
N ASP A 201 -8.18 9.24 19.29
CA ASP A 201 -9.32 9.76 20.04
C ASP A 201 -10.63 9.35 19.36
N SER A 202 -11.29 8.30 19.87
CA SER A 202 -12.52 7.76 19.30
C SER A 202 -13.62 8.83 19.15
N ASN A 203 -13.74 9.77 20.10
CA ASN A 203 -14.77 10.79 20.07
C ASN A 203 -14.54 11.81 18.96
N VAL A 204 -13.30 12.27 18.82
CA VAL A 204 -12.90 13.20 17.75
C VAL A 204 -13.00 12.50 16.40
N HIS A 205 -12.51 11.27 16.33
CA HIS A 205 -12.49 10.48 15.12
C HIS A 205 -13.88 10.22 14.56
N THR A 206 -14.83 9.76 15.39
CA THR A 206 -16.22 9.52 14.97
C THR A 206 -16.85 10.80 14.42
N LYS A 207 -16.62 11.96 15.03
CA LYS A 207 -17.14 13.25 14.53
C LYS A 207 -16.53 13.60 13.16
N ILE A 208 -15.23 13.39 12.98
CA ILE A 208 -14.55 13.63 11.69
C ILE A 208 -15.09 12.69 10.61
N VAL A 209 -15.29 11.41 10.93
CA VAL A 209 -15.89 10.43 10.03
C VAL A 209 -17.33 10.84 9.69
N SER A 210 -18.14 11.30 10.63
CA SER A 210 -19.50 11.75 10.36
C SER A 210 -19.57 12.96 9.42
N TYR A 211 -18.65 13.92 9.55
CA TYR A 211 -18.78 15.23 8.90
C TYR A 211 -17.75 15.53 7.81
N SER A 212 -16.65 14.79 7.71
CA SER A 212 -15.55 15.11 6.78
C SER A 212 -14.75 13.89 6.28
N ASN A 213 -15.32 12.68 6.39
CA ASN A 213 -14.65 11.39 6.10
C ASN A 213 -13.80 11.43 4.83
N ARG A 214 -14.39 11.90 3.72
CA ARG A 214 -13.75 11.87 2.41
C ARG A 214 -12.42 12.63 2.38
N TYR A 215 -12.37 13.81 2.99
CA TYR A 215 -11.15 14.61 3.00
C TYR A 215 -10.13 14.09 4.01
N PHE A 216 -10.60 13.54 5.13
CA PHE A 216 -9.73 12.90 6.12
C PHE A 216 -9.08 11.63 5.58
N ILE A 217 -9.85 10.71 4.97
CA ILE A 217 -9.30 9.53 4.29
C ILE A 217 -8.30 9.95 3.18
N THR A 218 -8.60 11.03 2.46
CA THR A 218 -7.67 11.56 1.45
C THR A 218 -6.36 12.04 2.09
N LEU A 219 -6.42 12.65 3.28
CA LEU A 219 -5.23 13.06 4.04
C LEU A 219 -4.36 11.84 4.38
N GLU A 220 -4.97 10.80 4.94
CA GLU A 220 -4.25 9.58 5.33
C GLU A 220 -3.60 8.90 4.12
N LYS A 221 -4.31 8.81 2.98
CA LYS A 221 -3.72 8.31 1.73
C LYS A 221 -2.51 9.13 1.28
N VAL A 222 -2.60 10.46 1.34
CA VAL A 222 -1.48 11.36 1.01
C VAL A 222 -0.30 11.13 1.96
N VAL A 223 -0.57 11.02 3.26
CA VAL A 223 0.45 10.75 4.30
C VAL A 223 1.12 9.40 4.07
N LEU A 224 0.36 8.32 3.91
CA LEU A 224 0.89 6.98 3.67
C LEU A 224 1.73 6.91 2.40
N LYS A 225 1.22 7.48 1.30
CA LYS A 225 1.98 7.54 0.04
C LYS A 225 3.28 8.34 0.21
N GLY A 226 3.21 9.49 0.87
CA GLY A 226 4.36 10.34 1.16
C GLY A 226 5.42 9.60 1.99
N LEU A 227 5.00 8.89 3.05
CA LEU A 227 5.89 8.08 3.88
C LEU A 227 6.54 6.93 3.10
N VAL A 228 5.78 6.18 2.29
CA VAL A 228 6.33 5.12 1.42
C VAL A 228 7.41 5.66 0.50
N ASP A 229 7.14 6.78 -0.18
CA ASP A 229 8.08 7.37 -1.12
C ASP A 229 9.34 7.90 -0.40
N LEU A 230 9.20 8.50 0.79
CA LEU A 230 10.33 8.94 1.61
C LEU A 230 11.15 7.78 2.18
N ILE A 231 10.52 6.67 2.60
CA ILE A 231 11.20 5.46 3.06
C ILE A 231 12.07 4.88 1.93
N ASN A 232 11.51 4.79 0.72
CA ASN A 232 12.25 4.32 -0.46
C ASN A 232 13.47 5.20 -0.72
N VAL A 233 13.30 6.52 -0.64
CA VAL A 233 14.41 7.46 -0.76
C VAL A 233 15.44 7.27 0.35
N ALA A 234 15.03 7.10 1.62
CA ALA A 234 15.96 6.87 2.73
C ALA A 234 16.76 5.57 2.55
N LEU A 235 16.12 4.51 2.06
CA LEU A 235 16.75 3.21 1.77
C LEU A 235 17.78 3.31 0.66
N ILE A 236 17.43 3.89 -0.49
CA ILE A 236 18.35 4.05 -1.65
C ILE A 236 19.62 4.82 -1.24
N ASN A 237 19.48 5.75 -0.29
CA ASN A 237 20.58 6.59 0.16
C ASN A 237 21.30 6.09 1.41
N ASN A 238 20.92 4.92 1.96
CA ASN A 238 21.45 4.38 3.21
C ASN A 238 21.40 5.37 4.39
N ASN A 239 20.39 6.26 4.43
CA ASN A 239 20.20 7.19 5.55
C ASN A 239 19.39 6.51 6.66
N TYR A 240 20.05 5.63 7.42
CA TYR A 240 19.39 4.81 8.43
C TYR A 240 18.71 5.61 9.54
N LYS A 241 19.27 6.76 9.95
CA LYS A 241 18.64 7.63 10.96
C LYS A 241 17.29 8.18 10.49
N ALA A 242 17.22 8.64 9.23
CA ALA A 242 15.96 9.11 8.67
C ALA A 242 14.99 7.94 8.41
N LEU A 243 15.51 6.78 8.00
CA LEU A 243 14.71 5.57 7.82
C LEU A 243 14.02 5.14 9.12
N ASP A 244 14.75 5.08 10.24
CA ASP A 244 14.18 4.68 11.53
C ASP A 244 13.05 5.61 11.95
N LEU A 245 13.25 6.92 11.80
CA LEU A 245 12.21 7.91 12.09
C LEU A 245 11.01 7.79 11.15
N LEU A 246 11.23 7.53 9.86
CA LEU A 246 10.15 7.34 8.89
C LEU A 246 9.36 6.04 9.12
N LEU A 247 10.02 4.96 9.55
CA LEU A 247 9.36 3.70 9.89
C LEU A 247 8.53 3.85 11.16
N ASP A 248 9.03 4.53 12.19
CA ASP A 248 8.25 4.89 13.37
C ASP A 248 7.02 5.74 12.99
N CYS A 249 7.20 6.75 12.13
CA CYS A 249 6.11 7.54 11.57
C CYS A 249 5.08 6.69 10.80
N PHE A 250 5.55 5.72 9.99
CA PHE A 250 4.70 4.83 9.21
C PHE A 250 3.90 3.87 10.10
N GLU A 251 4.53 3.33 11.14
CA GLU A 251 3.87 2.50 12.14
C GLU A 251 2.81 3.29 12.90
N ASN A 252 3.08 4.55 13.20
CA ASN A 252 2.15 5.46 13.86
C ASN A 252 1.00 5.93 12.96
N ALA A 253 1.08 5.73 11.64
CA ALA A 253 0.03 6.04 10.68
C ALA A 253 -0.95 4.88 10.45
N LYS A 254 -0.93 3.85 11.31
CA LYS A 254 -1.90 2.75 11.30
C LYS A 254 -3.32 3.30 11.44
N PRO A 255 -4.28 2.79 10.63
CA PRO A 255 -5.70 2.96 10.88
C PRO A 255 -6.07 2.71 12.35
N GLY A 256 -6.89 3.59 12.91
CA GLY A 256 -7.46 3.38 14.24
C GLY A 256 -8.40 2.18 14.28
N TYR A 257 -8.76 1.74 15.48
CA TYR A 257 -9.86 0.80 15.64
C TYR A 257 -11.19 1.51 15.40
N TYR A 258 -11.99 0.98 14.48
CA TYR A 258 -13.33 1.49 14.19
C TYR A 258 -14.36 0.58 14.84
N GLU A 259 -15.16 1.14 15.75
CA GLU A 259 -16.45 0.53 16.00
C GLU A 259 -17.30 0.64 14.73
N PRO A 260 -18.07 -0.41 14.38
CA PRO A 260 -18.94 -0.37 13.23
C PRO A 260 -19.86 0.83 13.37
N PRO A 261 -19.95 1.70 12.34
CA PRO A 261 -20.65 2.97 12.49
C PRO A 261 -22.10 2.67 12.84
N THR A 262 -22.54 3.22 13.99
CA THR A 262 -23.91 3.09 14.48
C THR A 262 -24.90 3.60 13.42
N PRO A 263 -26.17 3.16 13.44
CA PRO A 263 -27.18 3.65 12.50
C PRO A 263 -27.26 5.19 12.48
N ASP A 264 -27.03 5.84 13.62
CA ASP A 264 -27.01 7.30 13.74
C ASP A 264 -25.81 7.92 13.01
N ILE A 265 -24.62 7.33 13.12
CA ILE A 265 -23.42 7.78 12.39
C ILE A 265 -23.64 7.61 10.88
N LYS A 266 -24.17 6.45 10.45
CA LYS A 266 -24.50 6.20 9.03
C LYS A 266 -25.53 7.22 8.52
N ARG A 267 -26.53 7.56 9.34
CA ARG A 267 -27.56 8.57 9.00
C ARG A 267 -26.95 9.96 8.89
N ASP A 268 -26.21 10.41 9.91
CA ASP A 268 -25.59 11.74 9.95
C ASP A 268 -24.60 11.91 8.78
N TRP A 269 -23.83 10.88 8.46
CA TRP A 269 -22.93 10.87 7.31
C TRP A 269 -23.67 10.97 5.97
N LYS A 270 -24.78 10.24 5.78
CA LYS A 270 -25.60 10.33 4.56
C LYS A 270 -26.19 11.73 4.38
N ILE A 271 -26.69 12.32 5.46
CA ILE A 271 -27.24 13.69 5.46
C ILE A 271 -26.15 14.71 5.13
N ALA A 272 -24.98 14.59 5.76
CA ALA A 272 -23.86 15.50 5.59
C ALA A 272 -23.28 15.43 4.16
N THR A 273 -22.98 14.22 3.68
CA THR A 273 -22.26 14.04 2.41
C THR A 273 -23.16 14.07 1.17
N LYS A 274 -24.48 13.88 1.35
CA LYS A 274 -25.43 13.63 0.25
C LYS A 274 -24.97 12.51 -0.69
N SER A 275 -24.18 11.56 -0.19
CA SER A 275 -23.65 10.44 -0.96
C SER A 275 -24.52 9.19 -0.77
N ASN A 276 -24.66 8.42 -1.83
CA ASN A 276 -25.24 7.07 -1.80
C ASN A 276 -24.19 6.00 -1.48
N ASP A 277 -22.91 6.38 -1.33
CA ASP A 277 -21.86 5.42 -1.01
C ASP A 277 -22.09 4.77 0.36
N ASP A 278 -21.52 3.59 0.55
CA ASP A 278 -21.51 2.94 1.85
C ASP A 278 -20.32 3.45 2.68
N LEU A 279 -20.60 4.04 3.84
CA LEU A 279 -19.59 4.52 4.78
C LEU A 279 -18.62 3.40 5.16
N GLU A 280 -19.13 2.18 5.36
CA GLU A 280 -18.34 1.02 5.73
C GLU A 280 -17.34 0.65 4.63
N LYS A 281 -17.77 0.70 3.37
CA LYS A 281 -16.89 0.52 2.21
C LYS A 281 -15.80 1.60 2.14
N GLN A 282 -16.10 2.86 2.47
CA GLN A 282 -15.09 3.93 2.50
C GLN A 282 -14.07 3.73 3.63
N LEU A 283 -14.51 3.29 4.81
CA LEU A 283 -13.60 2.97 5.91
C LEU A 283 -12.72 1.76 5.56
N ASN A 284 -13.27 0.73 4.94
CA ASN A 284 -12.50 -0.43 4.47
C ASN A 284 -11.42 -0.04 3.45
N GLN A 285 -11.68 0.94 2.58
CA GLN A 285 -10.65 1.45 1.66
C GLN A 285 -9.44 2.03 2.38
N MET A 286 -9.59 2.52 3.61
CA MET A 286 -8.48 3.07 4.39
C MET A 286 -7.54 1.97 4.87
N PHE A 287 -8.10 0.84 5.31
CA PHE A 287 -7.36 -0.38 5.63
C PHE A 287 -6.67 -0.96 4.40
N ASP A 288 -7.40 -1.07 3.27
CA ASP A 288 -6.83 -1.54 2.00
C ASP A 288 -5.60 -0.72 1.61
N GLU A 289 -5.66 0.61 1.73
CA GLU A 289 -4.55 1.52 1.40
C GLU A 289 -3.38 1.38 2.36
N TYR A 290 -3.64 1.13 3.65
CA TYR A 290 -2.59 0.86 4.62
C TYR A 290 -1.87 -0.47 4.33
N PHE A 291 -2.60 -1.54 4.00
CA PHE A 291 -2.00 -2.80 3.57
C PHE A 291 -1.25 -2.65 2.25
N TYR A 292 -1.77 -1.88 1.30
CA TYR A 292 -1.07 -1.56 0.06
C TYR A 292 0.24 -0.81 0.30
N ALA A 293 0.22 0.21 1.16
CA ALA A 293 1.41 0.95 1.56
C ALA A 293 2.42 0.04 2.28
N SER A 294 1.94 -0.80 3.19
CA SER A 294 2.77 -1.77 3.93
C SER A 294 3.47 -2.76 3.01
N HIS A 295 2.75 -3.28 2.02
CA HIS A 295 3.32 -4.16 0.99
C HIS A 295 4.46 -3.47 0.23
N ARG A 296 4.28 -2.20 -0.18
CA ARG A 296 5.33 -1.43 -0.87
C ARG A 296 6.55 -1.19 0.02
N VAL A 297 6.36 -0.87 1.30
CA VAL A 297 7.47 -0.69 2.26
C VAL A 297 8.22 -2.01 2.44
N LEU A 298 7.51 -3.12 2.64
CA LEU A 298 8.11 -4.44 2.80
C LEU A 298 8.90 -4.85 1.57
N ASP A 299 8.38 -4.65 0.37
CA ASP A 299 9.10 -4.93 -0.88
C ASP A 299 10.41 -4.14 -0.97
N SER A 300 10.42 -2.86 -0.60
CA SER A 300 11.64 -2.05 -0.59
C SER A 300 12.64 -2.46 0.50
N LEU A 301 12.15 -2.86 1.67
CA LEU A 301 13.02 -3.37 2.75
C LEU A 301 13.66 -4.71 2.38
N TYR A 302 12.89 -5.63 1.76
CA TYR A 302 13.44 -6.89 1.28
C TYR A 302 14.42 -6.69 0.12
N ALA A 303 14.11 -5.79 -0.84
CA ALA A 303 15.02 -5.47 -1.94
C ALA A 303 16.37 -4.90 -1.45
N SER A 304 16.38 -4.24 -0.28
CA SER A 304 17.58 -3.73 0.37
C SER A 304 18.18 -4.67 1.42
N ASN A 305 17.68 -5.91 1.53
CA ASN A 305 18.10 -6.90 2.54
C ASN A 305 18.02 -6.41 4.00
N ASN A 306 17.13 -5.46 4.30
CA ASN A 306 17.02 -4.84 5.61
C ASN A 306 16.23 -5.74 6.58
N SER A 307 16.80 -6.06 7.74
CA SER A 307 16.16 -6.91 8.76
C SER A 307 14.87 -6.34 9.35
N ARG A 308 14.64 -5.03 9.21
CA ARG A 308 13.42 -4.37 9.68
C ARG A 308 12.16 -4.84 8.95
N SER A 309 12.28 -5.52 7.80
CA SER A 309 11.12 -6.14 7.13
C SER A 309 10.40 -7.16 8.02
N GLN A 310 11.16 -7.97 8.77
CA GLN A 310 10.59 -8.97 9.69
C GLN A 310 9.87 -8.30 10.87
N ILE A 311 10.45 -7.21 11.40
CA ILE A 311 9.87 -6.44 12.52
C ILE A 311 8.53 -5.86 12.08
N LEU A 312 8.51 -5.12 10.97
CA LEU A 312 7.29 -4.52 10.44
C LEU A 312 6.21 -5.58 10.15
N LEU A 313 6.58 -6.72 9.60
CA LEU A 313 5.62 -7.79 9.28
C LEU A 313 5.03 -8.43 10.55
N ARG A 314 5.80 -8.56 11.63
CA ARG A 314 5.31 -9.00 12.95
C ARG A 314 4.42 -7.96 13.62
N ASP A 315 4.78 -6.68 13.51
CA ASP A 315 3.97 -5.60 14.09
C ASP A 315 2.60 -5.49 13.40
N LEU A 316 2.55 -5.77 12.09
CA LEU A 316 1.29 -5.87 11.33
C LEU A 316 0.44 -7.06 11.79
N GLU A 317 1.07 -8.21 12.02
CA GLU A 317 0.39 -9.40 12.55
C GLU A 317 -0.21 -9.13 13.95
N GLN A 318 0.58 -8.54 14.85
CA GLN A 318 0.11 -8.20 16.20
C GLN A 318 -1.02 -7.18 16.17
N TRP A 319 -0.88 -6.14 15.35
CA TRP A 319 -1.92 -5.14 15.16
C TRP A 319 -3.22 -5.76 14.61
N GLN A 320 -3.11 -6.68 13.65
CA GLN A 320 -4.25 -7.44 13.13
C GLN A 320 -5.01 -8.14 14.26
N HIS A 321 -4.30 -8.79 15.18
CA HIS A 321 -4.91 -9.47 16.33
C HIS A 321 -5.54 -8.53 17.35
N GLN A 322 -4.98 -7.32 17.53
CA GLN A 322 -5.48 -6.32 18.48
C GLN A 322 -6.70 -5.56 17.95
N SER A 323 -6.82 -5.40 16.64
CA SER A 323 -7.90 -4.65 15.98
C SER A 323 -9.30 -5.29 16.09
N GLY A 324 -9.43 -6.42 16.78
CA GLY A 324 -10.62 -6.79 17.55
C GLY A 324 -11.88 -7.23 16.80
N ILE A 325 -12.39 -6.50 15.81
CA ILE A 325 -13.76 -6.74 15.30
C ILE A 325 -13.92 -6.61 13.78
N TYR A 326 -13.02 -5.94 13.03
CA TYR A 326 -13.27 -5.70 11.59
C TYR A 326 -12.08 -5.85 10.65
N SER A 327 -10.87 -6.13 11.14
CA SER A 327 -9.82 -6.46 10.21
C SER A 327 -10.04 -7.87 9.70
N TYR A 328 -10.44 -7.98 8.43
CA TYR A 328 -10.52 -9.23 7.70
C TYR A 328 -9.16 -9.92 7.84
N SER A 329 -9.08 -11.00 8.61
CA SER A 329 -7.90 -11.90 8.63
C SER A 329 -7.40 -12.18 7.21
N LYS A 330 -8.31 -12.20 6.24
CA LYS A 330 -8.07 -12.30 4.81
C LYS A 330 -7.16 -11.20 4.27
N ASP A 331 -7.20 -9.95 4.72
CA ASP A 331 -6.36 -8.85 4.20
C ASP A 331 -4.88 -9.07 4.53
N PHE A 332 -4.58 -9.35 5.81
CA PHE A 332 -3.23 -9.71 6.23
C PHE A 332 -2.74 -10.98 5.51
N VAL A 333 -3.58 -12.02 5.44
CA VAL A 333 -3.24 -13.23 4.69
C VAL A 333 -3.04 -12.92 3.20
N THR A 334 -3.78 -11.98 2.62
CA THR A 334 -3.62 -11.55 1.21
C THR A 334 -2.28 -10.83 1.00
N LEU A 335 -1.86 -9.97 1.94
CA LEU A 335 -0.54 -9.36 1.92
C LEU A 335 0.58 -10.40 2.05
N VAL A 336 0.47 -11.32 3.02
CA VAL A 336 1.53 -12.32 3.26
C VAL A 336 1.63 -13.30 2.08
N THR A 337 0.49 -13.71 1.52
CA THR A 337 0.45 -14.58 0.33
C THR A 337 1.06 -13.88 -0.90
N SER A 338 0.82 -12.59 -1.12
CA SER A 338 1.48 -11.87 -2.22
C SER A 338 3.00 -11.79 -2.05
N LEU A 339 3.48 -11.59 -0.81
CA LEU A 339 4.92 -11.62 -0.52
C LEU A 339 5.52 -13.00 -0.79
N ILE A 340 4.82 -14.08 -0.45
CA ILE A 340 5.25 -15.46 -0.71
C ILE A 340 5.29 -15.75 -2.22
N ILE A 341 4.26 -15.37 -2.97
CA ILE A 341 4.22 -15.53 -4.44
C ILE A 341 5.43 -14.83 -5.07
N ASN A 342 5.63 -13.55 -4.75
CA ASN A 342 6.74 -12.75 -5.26
C ASN A 342 8.12 -13.35 -4.87
N SER A 343 8.22 -13.93 -3.68
CA SER A 343 9.43 -14.64 -3.22
C SER A 343 9.70 -15.89 -4.05
N ILE A 344 8.66 -16.68 -4.36
CA ILE A 344 8.77 -17.88 -5.19
C ILE A 344 9.18 -17.50 -6.61
N GLU A 345 8.53 -16.51 -7.22
CA GLU A 345 8.87 -16.06 -8.59
C GLU A 345 10.34 -15.62 -8.72
N LYS A 346 10.82 -14.86 -7.74
CA LYS A 346 12.22 -14.39 -7.68
C LYS A 346 13.21 -15.44 -7.19
N GLY A 347 12.75 -16.50 -6.53
CA GLY A 347 13.61 -17.48 -5.87
C GLY A 347 14.28 -16.94 -4.60
N ASP A 348 13.67 -15.96 -3.92
CA ASP A 348 14.18 -15.37 -2.68
C ASP A 348 13.77 -16.23 -1.48
N LEU A 349 14.64 -17.17 -1.10
CA LEU A 349 14.40 -18.09 0.00
C LEU A 349 14.29 -17.38 1.36
N LYS A 350 15.00 -16.26 1.56
CA LYS A 350 14.97 -15.53 2.83
C LYS A 350 13.61 -14.86 3.03
N LYS A 351 13.17 -14.09 2.03
CA LYS A 351 11.84 -13.46 2.05
C LYS A 351 10.71 -14.49 2.18
N LEU A 352 10.85 -15.64 1.51
CA LEU A 352 9.92 -16.76 1.63
C LEU A 352 9.88 -17.30 3.06
N THR A 353 11.04 -17.52 3.68
CA THR A 353 11.15 -18.04 5.04
C THR A 353 10.48 -17.09 6.04
N ASP A 354 10.79 -15.81 5.95
CA ASP A 354 10.26 -14.78 6.83
C ASP A 354 8.72 -14.67 6.71
N SER A 355 8.23 -14.56 5.48
CA SER A 355 6.79 -14.38 5.21
C SER A 355 5.98 -15.63 5.56
N PHE A 356 6.51 -16.82 5.27
CA PHE A 356 5.80 -18.08 5.55
C PHE A 356 5.80 -18.42 7.05
N ASN A 357 6.88 -18.15 7.78
CA ASN A 357 6.88 -18.34 9.23
C ASN A 357 5.85 -17.43 9.91
N ILE A 358 5.73 -16.17 9.47
CA ILE A 358 4.72 -15.26 10.01
C ILE A 358 3.30 -15.72 9.63
N LEU A 359 3.08 -16.27 8.43
CA LEU A 359 1.79 -16.89 8.09
C LEU A 359 1.42 -18.03 9.05
N LEU A 360 2.41 -18.82 9.46
CA LEU A 360 2.22 -19.95 10.37
C LEU A 360 2.03 -19.51 11.82
N ASP A 361 2.77 -18.50 12.28
CA ASP A 361 2.56 -17.88 13.59
C ASP A 361 1.12 -17.34 13.68
N HIS A 362 0.67 -16.67 12.62
CA HIS A 362 -0.69 -16.17 12.50
C HIS A 362 -1.72 -17.29 12.56
N TYR A 363 -1.51 -18.39 11.82
CA TYR A 363 -2.36 -19.59 11.88
C TYR A 363 -2.42 -20.20 13.28
N ASN A 364 -1.27 -20.36 13.94
CA ASN A 364 -1.15 -20.95 15.27
C ASN A 364 -1.81 -20.08 16.36
N SER A 365 -1.74 -18.76 16.22
CA SER A 365 -2.40 -17.83 17.13
C SER A 365 -3.94 -17.93 17.07
N PHE A 366 -4.50 -18.25 15.90
CA PHE A 366 -5.93 -18.51 15.78
C PHE A 366 -6.31 -19.89 16.30
N LYS A 367 -5.48 -20.91 16.04
CA LYS A 367 -5.69 -22.28 16.50
C LYS A 367 -5.70 -22.40 18.03
N SER A 368 -4.84 -21.65 18.73
CA SER A 368 -4.81 -21.65 20.20
C SER A 368 -6.07 -21.01 20.81
N LYS A 369 -6.55 -19.90 20.24
CA LYS A 369 -7.77 -19.20 20.71
C LYS A 369 -9.04 -20.06 20.62
N THR A 370 -9.15 -20.93 19.61
CA THR A 370 -10.31 -21.83 19.43
C THR A 370 -10.28 -23.01 20.41
N ILE A 371 -9.11 -23.46 20.85
CA ILE A 371 -8.96 -24.58 21.80
C ILE A 371 -9.23 -24.11 23.24
N ASP A 372 -8.72 -22.94 23.64
CA ASP A 372 -8.90 -22.42 25.01
C ASP A 372 -10.34 -21.99 25.32
N SER A 373 -11.13 -21.67 24.30
CA SER A 373 -12.56 -21.35 24.47
C SER A 373 -13.45 -22.59 24.68
N GLY A 374 -12.91 -23.81 24.52
CA GLY A 374 -13.59 -25.07 24.80
C GLY A 374 -13.52 -25.55 26.26
N SER A 375 -12.54 -25.08 27.05
CA SER A 375 -12.26 -25.62 28.39
C SER A 375 -12.85 -24.81 29.55
N ASN A 376 -13.16 -23.52 29.36
CA ASN A 376 -13.77 -22.67 30.40
C ASN A 376 -15.25 -22.37 30.09
N ARG A 377 -16.09 -23.41 30.13
CA ARG A 377 -17.56 -23.27 30.17
C ARG A 377 -18.05 -22.98 31.59
N ILE A 378 -17.79 -21.78 32.12
CA ILE A 378 -18.58 -21.23 33.23
C ILE A 378 -18.87 -19.74 32.98
N LYS A 379 -20.15 -19.47 32.70
CA LYS A 379 -20.91 -18.21 32.87
C LYS A 379 -20.28 -16.90 32.36
N ILE A 380 -20.46 -16.55 31.08
CA ILE A 380 -20.79 -15.17 30.65
C ILE A 380 -21.77 -15.24 29.47
N GLN A 381 -22.95 -14.61 29.65
CA GLN A 381 -24.14 -14.71 28.79
C GLN A 381 -24.01 -14.03 27.41
N ASN A 382 -24.61 -14.69 26.41
CA ASN A 382 -25.27 -14.25 25.16
C ASN A 382 -24.60 -13.28 24.17
N ILE A 383 -23.63 -12.44 24.53
CA ILE A 383 -22.89 -11.61 23.55
C ILE A 383 -21.66 -12.38 23.00
N ASN A 384 -21.11 -13.30 23.79
CA ASN A 384 -19.97 -14.13 23.39
C ASN A 384 -20.32 -15.27 22.43
N LEU A 385 -21.60 -15.69 22.35
CA LEU A 385 -22.01 -16.80 21.48
C LEU A 385 -22.01 -16.42 19.99
N LEU A 386 -22.39 -15.18 19.66
CA LEU A 386 -22.29 -14.66 18.28
C LEU A 386 -20.83 -14.42 17.89
N ARG A 387 -20.00 -13.89 18.79
CA ARG A 387 -18.55 -13.76 18.58
C ARG A 387 -17.85 -15.12 18.43
N GLN A 388 -18.24 -16.13 19.21
CA GLN A 388 -17.68 -17.48 19.13
C GLN A 388 -18.04 -18.19 17.81
N LYS A 389 -19.30 -18.09 17.35
CA LYS A 389 -19.71 -18.68 16.05
C LYS A 389 -19.03 -18.03 14.85
N VAL A 390 -18.93 -16.70 14.84
CA VAL A 390 -18.23 -15.97 13.76
C VAL A 390 -16.73 -16.29 13.75
N ASN A 391 -16.11 -16.45 14.93
CA ASN A 391 -14.70 -16.81 15.05
C ASN A 391 -14.40 -18.27 14.62
N SER A 392 -15.32 -19.22 14.85
CA SER A 392 -15.13 -20.61 14.41
C SER A 392 -15.28 -20.76 12.89
N GLU A 393 -16.29 -20.11 12.28
CA GLU A 393 -16.49 -20.15 10.82
C GLU A 393 -15.36 -19.42 10.07
N GLY A 394 -14.90 -18.28 10.59
CA GLY A 394 -13.77 -17.55 10.01
C GLY A 394 -12.42 -18.30 10.10
N PHE A 395 -12.20 -19.08 11.18
CA PHE A 395 -10.99 -19.88 11.32
C PHE A 395 -10.93 -21.02 10.29
N ASP A 396 -12.02 -21.75 10.13
CA ASP A 396 -12.10 -22.86 9.17
C ASP A 396 -11.87 -22.36 7.74
N GLU A 397 -12.31 -21.15 7.40
CA GLU A 397 -12.01 -20.52 6.11
C GLU A 397 -10.50 -20.22 5.96
N ILE A 398 -9.88 -19.53 6.91
CA ILE A 398 -8.44 -19.19 6.85
C ILE A 398 -7.58 -20.45 6.78
N GLU A 399 -7.92 -21.46 7.59
CA GLU A 399 -7.21 -22.73 7.65
C GLU A 399 -7.22 -23.40 6.26
N LYS A 400 -8.39 -23.50 5.62
CA LYS A 400 -8.53 -24.05 4.26
C LYS A 400 -7.69 -23.27 3.25
N VAL A 401 -7.68 -21.94 3.35
CA VAL A 401 -6.88 -21.07 2.48
C VAL A 401 -5.39 -21.35 2.65
N ILE A 402 -4.90 -21.47 3.88
CA ILE A 402 -3.48 -21.73 4.16
C ILE A 402 -3.04 -23.10 3.64
N TYR A 403 -3.82 -24.16 3.84
CA TYR A 403 -3.50 -25.48 3.29
C TYR A 403 -3.45 -25.47 1.77
N LYS A 404 -4.49 -24.92 1.12
CA LYS A 404 -4.58 -24.82 -0.34
C LYS A 404 -3.43 -23.99 -0.91
N PHE A 405 -3.17 -22.83 -0.31
CA PHE A 405 -2.09 -21.93 -0.73
C PHE A 405 -0.71 -22.55 -0.57
N THR A 406 -0.45 -23.25 0.54
CA THR A 406 0.82 -23.93 0.79
C THR A 406 1.09 -24.99 -0.29
N TYR A 407 0.10 -25.82 -0.60
CA TYR A 407 0.26 -26.84 -1.64
C TYR A 407 0.51 -26.22 -3.02
N LEU A 408 -0.30 -25.24 -3.43
CA LEU A 408 -0.12 -24.57 -4.72
C LEU A 408 1.21 -23.82 -4.82
N SER A 409 1.71 -23.28 -3.70
CA SER A 409 3.05 -22.67 -3.62
C SER A 409 4.17 -23.69 -3.83
N ILE A 410 4.02 -24.92 -3.33
CA ILE A 410 4.97 -26.03 -3.59
C ILE A 410 4.95 -26.39 -5.08
N VAL A 411 3.76 -26.56 -5.66
CA VAL A 411 3.60 -26.89 -7.09
C VAL A 411 4.20 -25.79 -7.96
N LYS A 412 3.94 -24.52 -7.66
CA LYS A 412 4.48 -23.38 -8.39
C LYS A 412 6.00 -23.30 -8.27
N SER A 413 6.54 -23.53 -7.08
CA SER A 413 7.98 -23.56 -6.85
C SER A 413 8.66 -24.63 -7.71
N ILE A 414 8.03 -25.80 -7.88
CA ILE A 414 8.53 -26.86 -8.76
C ILE A 414 8.44 -26.45 -10.23
N GLU A 415 7.31 -25.87 -10.65
CA GLU A 415 7.10 -25.42 -12.03
C GLU A 415 8.17 -24.39 -12.46
N LEU A 416 8.48 -23.43 -11.58
CA LEU A 416 9.48 -22.39 -11.84
C LEU A 416 10.94 -22.86 -11.62
N GLY A 417 11.18 -24.13 -11.26
CA GLY A 417 12.52 -24.65 -10.98
C GLY A 417 13.15 -24.09 -9.69
N ARG A 418 12.35 -23.58 -8.76
CA ARG A 418 12.76 -23.00 -7.47
C ARG A 418 12.74 -24.07 -6.37
N TYR A 419 13.59 -25.08 -6.53
CA TYR A 419 13.55 -26.29 -5.71
C TYR A 419 13.85 -26.07 -4.22
N SER A 420 14.71 -25.10 -3.89
CA SER A 420 15.00 -24.72 -2.51
C SER A 420 13.75 -24.17 -1.80
N CYS A 421 12.94 -23.37 -2.50
CA CYS A 421 11.65 -22.88 -2.02
C CYS A 421 10.66 -24.03 -1.81
N ALA A 422 10.55 -24.93 -2.79
CA ALA A 422 9.69 -26.11 -2.68
C ALA A 422 10.07 -26.98 -1.48
N GLY A 423 11.36 -27.29 -1.33
CA GLY A 423 11.86 -28.10 -0.21
C GLY A 423 11.67 -27.43 1.15
N PHE A 424 11.84 -26.10 1.24
CA PHE A 424 11.49 -25.34 2.45
C PHE A 424 10.01 -25.49 2.79
N LEU A 425 9.09 -25.20 1.86
CA LEU A 425 7.64 -25.30 2.09
C LEU A 425 7.19 -26.71 2.50
N ILE A 426 7.74 -27.76 1.88
CA ILE A 426 7.43 -29.15 2.24
C ILE A 426 7.89 -29.45 3.67
N LYS A 427 9.12 -29.08 4.04
CA LYS A 427 9.63 -29.31 5.40
C LYS A 427 8.84 -28.54 6.45
N THR A 428 8.51 -27.27 6.17
CA THR A 428 7.82 -26.42 7.13
C THR A 428 6.35 -26.82 7.29
N SER A 429 5.69 -27.26 6.22
CA SER A 429 4.32 -27.80 6.29
C SER A 429 4.24 -29.09 7.13
N LEU A 430 5.21 -29.99 7.00
CA LEU A 430 5.31 -31.21 7.81
C LEU A 430 5.36 -30.91 9.32
N ILE A 431 6.04 -29.84 9.72
CA ILE A 431 6.24 -29.51 11.14
C ILE A 431 5.01 -28.79 11.71
N ASN A 432 4.41 -27.88 10.94
CA ASN A 432 3.46 -26.90 11.48
C ASN A 432 1.98 -27.19 11.13
N LEU A 433 1.72 -27.98 10.09
CA LEU A 433 0.37 -28.22 9.59
C LEU A 433 -0.14 -29.62 9.98
N ASP A 434 -1.47 -29.78 10.14
CA ASP A 434 -2.07 -31.10 10.38
C ASP A 434 -1.99 -31.93 9.10
N SER A 435 -1.28 -33.07 9.15
CA SER A 435 -1.09 -33.93 7.99
C SER A 435 -2.40 -34.41 7.38
N SER A 436 -3.39 -34.75 8.21
CA SER A 436 -4.63 -35.36 7.75
C SER A 436 -5.45 -34.33 6.98
N LYS A 437 -5.55 -33.11 7.51
CA LYS A 437 -6.20 -31.98 6.83
C LYS A 437 -5.44 -31.54 5.59
N PHE A 438 -4.11 -31.46 5.65
CA PHE A 438 -3.30 -31.09 4.49
C PHE A 438 -3.49 -32.09 3.34
N MET A 439 -3.43 -33.39 3.64
CA MET A 439 -3.62 -34.45 2.65
C MET A 439 -5.02 -34.44 2.04
N LEU A 440 -6.06 -34.13 2.83
CA LEU A 440 -7.42 -33.94 2.32
C LEU A 440 -7.48 -32.81 1.28
N HIS A 441 -6.86 -31.67 1.56
CA HIS A 441 -6.82 -30.55 0.61
C HIS A 441 -6.00 -30.86 -0.64
N ILE A 442 -4.89 -31.59 -0.51
CA ILE A 442 -4.12 -32.08 -1.67
C ILE A 442 -5.00 -32.95 -2.55
N TYR A 443 -5.75 -33.89 -1.96
CA TYR A 443 -6.65 -34.76 -2.71
C TYR A 443 -7.76 -33.98 -3.42
N GLN A 444 -8.38 -32.99 -2.76
CA GLN A 444 -9.39 -32.12 -3.37
C GLN A 444 -8.84 -31.35 -4.58
N ILE A 445 -7.64 -30.78 -4.47
CA ILE A 445 -7.00 -30.02 -5.55
C ILE A 445 -6.64 -30.94 -6.74
N ASN A 446 -6.14 -32.14 -6.46
CA ASN A 446 -5.79 -33.11 -7.51
C ASN A 446 -7.00 -33.70 -8.25
N ASN A 447 -8.21 -33.60 -7.70
CA ASN A 447 -9.43 -34.01 -8.40
C ASN A 447 -9.97 -32.91 -9.34
N ASP A 448 -9.49 -31.67 -9.21
CA ASP A 448 -9.84 -30.52 -10.04
C ASP A 448 -8.62 -30.06 -10.86
N THR A 449 -8.07 -30.97 -11.69
CA THR A 449 -6.85 -30.71 -12.48
C THR A 449 -7.06 -29.73 -13.63
N THR A 450 -8.31 -29.45 -14.00
CA THR A 450 -8.68 -28.50 -15.07
C THR A 450 -8.62 -27.06 -14.62
N ASN A 451 -8.60 -26.82 -13.30
CA ASN A 451 -8.56 -25.49 -12.75
C ASN A 451 -7.12 -24.99 -12.63
N THR A 452 -6.66 -24.23 -13.63
CA THR A 452 -5.34 -23.60 -13.60
C THR A 452 -5.34 -22.22 -12.94
N LEU A 453 -6.50 -21.75 -12.48
CA LEU A 453 -6.72 -20.46 -11.81
C LEU A 453 -7.51 -20.63 -10.51
N TYR A 454 -6.81 -20.98 -9.43
CA TYR A 454 -7.45 -21.19 -8.15
C TYR A 454 -7.83 -19.87 -7.46
N GLU A 455 -9.12 -19.66 -7.23
CA GLU A 455 -9.58 -18.65 -6.28
C GLU A 455 -9.25 -19.08 -4.84
N MET A 456 -8.55 -18.21 -4.12
CA MET A 456 -8.07 -18.47 -2.75
C MET A 456 -9.03 -17.96 -1.67
N GLY A 457 -10.22 -17.45 -2.02
CA GLY A 457 -11.17 -16.91 -1.03
C GLY A 457 -10.64 -15.70 -0.22
N LEU A 458 -9.60 -15.05 -0.76
CA LEU A 458 -8.90 -13.90 -0.18
C LEU A 458 -9.65 -12.58 -0.39
N SER A 459 -9.11 -11.50 0.17
CA SER A 459 -9.72 -10.17 0.07
C SER A 459 -9.85 -9.74 -1.39
N LYS A 460 -11.08 -9.46 -1.85
CA LYS A 460 -11.35 -9.16 -3.27
C LYS A 460 -10.72 -7.84 -3.73
N SER A 461 -10.62 -6.84 -2.84
CA SER A 461 -9.98 -5.55 -3.12
C SER A 461 -8.48 -5.73 -3.30
N LEU A 462 -7.83 -6.32 -2.29
CA LEU A 462 -6.37 -6.49 -2.26
C LEU A 462 -5.87 -7.55 -3.24
N SER A 463 -6.61 -8.64 -3.47
CA SER A 463 -6.18 -9.72 -4.38
C SER A 463 -5.99 -9.21 -5.82
N LYS A 464 -6.80 -8.25 -6.26
CA LYS A 464 -6.65 -7.59 -7.57
C LYS A 464 -5.39 -6.72 -7.61
N THR A 465 -5.14 -5.97 -6.55
CA THR A 465 -4.03 -5.03 -6.47
C THR A 465 -2.67 -5.72 -6.32
N PHE A 466 -2.61 -6.82 -5.57
CA PHE A 466 -1.39 -7.59 -5.33
C PHE A 466 -1.19 -8.77 -6.28
N SER A 467 -2.10 -8.97 -7.24
CA SER A 467 -2.05 -10.09 -8.19
C SER A 467 -1.86 -11.45 -7.52
N VAL A 468 -2.69 -11.75 -6.50
CA VAL A 468 -2.57 -12.97 -5.68
C VAL A 468 -3.15 -14.18 -6.40
N MET A 469 -2.56 -14.53 -7.55
CA MET A 469 -2.91 -15.70 -8.33
C MET A 469 -1.64 -16.41 -8.80
N PHE A 470 -1.67 -17.74 -8.78
CA PHE A 470 -0.65 -18.55 -9.43
C PHE A 470 -1.15 -18.94 -10.83
N PRO A 471 -0.70 -18.29 -11.91
CA PRO A 471 -0.96 -18.79 -13.24
C PRO A 471 -0.11 -20.04 -13.45
N PHE A 472 -0.72 -21.20 -13.68
CA PHE A 472 -0.01 -22.43 -14.04
C PHE A 472 -0.05 -22.64 -15.56
N SER A 473 1.03 -23.17 -16.14
CA SER A 473 0.99 -23.61 -17.52
C SER A 473 0.23 -24.92 -17.64
N ASP A 474 -0.80 -24.96 -18.50
CA ASP A 474 -1.57 -26.17 -18.81
C ASP A 474 -0.67 -27.36 -19.19
N SER A 475 0.46 -27.08 -19.85
CA SER A 475 1.41 -28.09 -20.31
C SER A 475 2.25 -28.73 -19.20
N SER A 476 2.56 -27.99 -18.13
CA SER A 476 3.46 -28.43 -17.06
C SER A 476 2.73 -28.76 -15.76
N TYR A 477 1.51 -28.25 -15.59
CA TYR A 477 0.78 -28.27 -14.32
C TYR A 477 0.59 -29.69 -13.77
N LYS A 478 0.08 -30.60 -14.60
CA LYS A 478 -0.14 -32.01 -14.20
C LYS A 478 1.14 -32.70 -13.75
N TYR A 479 2.25 -32.48 -14.47
CA TYR A 479 3.55 -33.03 -14.09
C TYR A 479 4.02 -32.44 -12.75
N CYS A 480 3.90 -31.13 -12.56
CA CYS A 480 4.32 -30.46 -11.33
C CYS A 480 3.48 -30.89 -10.12
N LEU A 481 2.17 -31.12 -10.29
CA LEU A 481 1.29 -31.70 -9.27
C LEU A 481 1.76 -33.09 -8.84
N LEU A 482 2.00 -33.98 -9.80
CA LEU A 482 2.48 -35.34 -9.49
C LEU A 482 3.85 -35.32 -8.80
N LYS A 483 4.76 -34.45 -9.25
CA LYS A 483 6.07 -34.26 -8.61
C LYS A 483 5.95 -33.71 -7.19
N ALA A 484 5.07 -32.74 -6.95
CA ALA A 484 4.77 -32.24 -5.61
C ALA A 484 4.22 -33.36 -4.71
N ASN A 485 3.28 -34.15 -5.22
CA ASN A 485 2.69 -35.27 -4.49
C ASN A 485 3.75 -36.32 -4.11
N PHE A 486 4.62 -36.66 -5.06
CA PHE A 486 5.73 -37.57 -4.80
C PHE A 486 6.64 -37.07 -3.67
N LEU A 487 7.09 -35.82 -3.77
CA LEU A 487 8.03 -35.25 -2.79
C LEU A 487 7.42 -35.10 -1.40
N ILE A 488 6.17 -34.61 -1.32
CA ILE A 488 5.46 -34.48 -0.04
C ILE A 488 5.26 -35.86 0.59
N PHE A 489 4.77 -36.85 -0.17
CA PHE A 489 4.55 -38.20 0.37
C PHE A 489 5.84 -38.80 0.94
N PHE A 490 6.92 -38.78 0.16
CA PHE A 490 8.21 -39.35 0.57
C PHE A 490 8.77 -38.62 1.80
N GLN A 491 8.68 -37.29 1.86
CA GLN A 491 9.16 -36.52 3.02
C GLN A 491 8.36 -36.82 4.30
N TYR A 492 7.03 -36.93 4.21
CA TYR A 492 6.17 -37.30 5.34
C TYR A 492 6.42 -38.73 5.79
N TYR A 493 6.53 -39.67 4.84
CA TYR A 493 6.81 -41.06 5.13
C TYR A 493 8.19 -41.24 5.80
N TYR A 494 9.23 -40.58 5.28
CA TYR A 494 10.55 -40.55 5.88
C TYR A 494 10.53 -39.98 7.30
N ALA A 495 9.85 -38.85 7.52
CA ALA A 495 9.79 -38.21 8.83
C ALA A 495 9.07 -39.05 9.88
N ASN A 496 7.97 -39.71 9.51
CA ASN A 496 7.14 -40.50 10.43
C ASN A 496 7.78 -41.86 10.71
N LYS A 497 8.26 -42.54 9.68
CA LYS A 497 8.76 -43.91 9.81
C LYS A 497 10.21 -43.98 10.29
N ILE A 498 11.09 -43.17 9.71
CA ILE A 498 12.54 -43.27 9.96
C ILE A 498 12.96 -42.37 11.11
N LYS A 499 12.50 -41.12 11.11
CA LYS A 499 12.92 -40.14 12.13
C LYS A 499 11.99 -40.05 13.33
N LYS A 500 10.78 -40.64 13.27
CA LYS A 500 9.75 -40.58 14.31
C LYS A 500 9.47 -39.14 14.80
N ILE A 501 9.54 -38.17 13.89
CA ILE A 501 9.43 -36.73 14.22
C ILE A 501 7.98 -36.35 14.53
N SER A 502 7.01 -37.03 13.94
CA SER A 502 5.60 -36.81 14.21
C SER A 502 4.91 -38.11 14.65
N ASN A 503 4.03 -38.01 15.66
CA ASN A 503 3.16 -39.10 16.10
C ASN A 503 1.94 -39.29 15.16
N GLN A 504 2.05 -38.89 13.90
CA GLN A 504 0.94 -38.95 12.96
C GLN A 504 0.75 -40.38 12.45
N ASN A 505 -0.52 -40.77 12.33
CA ASN A 505 -0.88 -42.07 11.79
C ASN A 505 -0.49 -42.13 10.30
N ILE A 506 0.47 -42.99 9.95
CA ILE A 506 0.90 -43.23 8.56
C ILE A 506 -0.29 -43.58 7.67
N ASN A 507 -1.36 -44.14 8.25
CA ASN A 507 -2.57 -44.47 7.50
C ASN A 507 -3.22 -43.27 6.81
N ASN A 508 -3.02 -42.05 7.34
CA ASN A 508 -3.58 -40.82 6.78
C ASN A 508 -2.85 -40.36 5.51
N LEU A 509 -1.71 -40.98 5.17
CA LEU A 509 -0.94 -40.70 3.96
C LEU A 509 -1.36 -41.58 2.76
N TYR A 510 -2.10 -42.67 2.98
CA TYR A 510 -2.51 -43.61 1.92
C TYR A 510 -3.35 -43.00 0.78
N PRO A 511 -4.25 -42.02 1.01
CA PRO A 511 -4.97 -41.37 -0.10
C PRO A 511 -4.04 -40.73 -1.14
N MET A 512 -2.82 -40.34 -0.74
CA MET A 512 -1.84 -39.76 -1.65
C MET A 512 -1.18 -40.82 -2.55
N LEU A 513 -1.10 -42.07 -2.09
CA LEU A 513 -0.58 -43.18 -2.89
C LEU A 513 -1.48 -43.49 -4.08
N SER A 514 -2.81 -43.32 -3.95
CA SER A 514 -3.71 -43.46 -5.11
C SER A 514 -3.44 -42.42 -6.20
N LEU A 515 -2.93 -41.24 -5.86
CA LEU A 515 -2.57 -40.21 -6.84
C LEU A 515 -1.26 -40.51 -7.57
N LEU A 516 -0.46 -41.46 -7.08
CA LEU A 516 0.83 -41.88 -7.62
C LEU A 516 0.78 -43.24 -8.33
N ARG A 517 -0.43 -43.76 -8.61
CA ARG A 517 -0.66 -45.13 -9.09
C ARG A 517 -0.14 -45.41 -10.52
N ASP A 518 0.09 -44.38 -11.33
CA ASP A 518 0.64 -44.55 -12.66
C ASP A 518 2.14 -44.91 -12.57
N ASN A 519 2.43 -46.22 -12.70
CA ASN A 519 3.77 -46.78 -12.54
C ASN A 519 4.81 -46.11 -13.45
N ASN A 520 4.44 -45.71 -14.66
CA ASN A 520 5.36 -45.08 -15.61
C ASN A 520 5.78 -43.68 -15.14
N TYR A 521 4.85 -42.91 -14.58
CA TYR A 521 5.16 -41.61 -13.99
C TYR A 521 5.90 -41.74 -12.66
N PHE A 522 5.58 -42.74 -11.85
CA PHE A 522 6.27 -42.97 -10.57
C PHE A 522 7.77 -43.23 -10.77
N GLU A 523 8.11 -44.12 -11.71
CA GLU A 523 9.51 -44.41 -12.05
C GLU A 523 10.20 -43.19 -12.67
N TYR A 524 9.54 -42.50 -13.61
CA TYR A 524 10.05 -41.27 -14.21
C TYR A 524 10.36 -40.18 -13.16
N LEU A 525 9.42 -39.95 -12.23
CA LEU A 525 9.60 -38.98 -11.15
C LEU A 525 10.76 -39.36 -10.24
N SER A 526 10.92 -40.65 -9.93
CA SER A 526 12.03 -41.13 -9.09
C SER A 526 13.39 -40.79 -9.69
N HIS A 527 13.58 -41.03 -10.99
CA HIS A 527 14.80 -40.66 -11.71
C HIS A 527 15.01 -39.14 -11.75
N LYS A 528 13.93 -38.37 -11.82
CA LYS A 528 13.98 -36.90 -11.86
C LYS A 528 14.22 -36.23 -10.52
N VAL A 529 14.14 -36.92 -9.38
CA VAL A 529 14.36 -36.34 -8.04
C VAL A 529 15.54 -36.95 -7.30
N LYS A 530 15.99 -38.14 -7.71
CA LYS A 530 17.16 -38.80 -7.13
C LYS A 530 18.38 -37.87 -7.15
N GLU A 531 19.10 -37.81 -6.03
CA GLU A 531 20.29 -36.97 -5.82
C GLU A 531 20.05 -35.44 -5.88
N MET A 532 18.80 -34.97 -5.96
CA MET A 532 18.48 -33.53 -5.85
C MET A 532 18.47 -33.02 -4.39
N ASN A 533 19.14 -33.72 -3.47
CA ASN A 533 19.15 -33.39 -2.05
C ASN A 533 19.74 -32.01 -1.77
N LYS A 534 20.74 -31.58 -2.56
CA LYS A 534 21.35 -30.24 -2.44
C LYS A 534 20.40 -29.14 -2.89
N GLU A 535 19.59 -29.40 -3.89
CA GLU A 535 18.69 -28.40 -4.49
C GLU A 535 17.44 -28.18 -3.64
N TYR A 536 16.80 -29.26 -3.18
CA TYR A 536 15.63 -29.16 -2.30
C TYR A 536 16.00 -29.03 -0.81
N GLY A 537 17.24 -29.34 -0.42
CA GLY A 537 17.64 -29.39 0.99
C GLY A 537 16.84 -30.42 1.80
N MET A 538 16.48 -31.55 1.18
CA MET A 538 15.72 -32.65 1.79
C MET A 538 16.61 -33.89 1.95
N ILE A 539 16.69 -34.43 3.17
CA ILE A 539 17.65 -35.49 3.53
C ILE A 539 17.30 -36.82 2.86
N PHE A 540 16.01 -37.14 2.71
CA PHE A 540 15.58 -38.42 2.12
C PHE A 540 15.97 -38.58 0.65
N LEU A 541 16.30 -37.48 -0.04
CA LEU A 541 16.76 -37.52 -1.44
C LEU A 541 18.24 -37.91 -1.56
N LYS A 542 18.99 -38.04 -0.45
CA LYS A 542 20.33 -38.63 -0.48
C LYS A 542 20.21 -40.09 -0.93
N LYS A 543 21.09 -40.50 -1.85
CA LYS A 543 21.06 -41.81 -2.51
C LYS A 543 20.78 -42.98 -1.54
N ASP A 544 21.56 -43.05 -0.47
CA ASP A 544 21.48 -44.13 0.54
C ASP A 544 20.13 -44.21 1.23
N HIS A 545 19.43 -43.08 1.41
CA HIS A 545 18.09 -43.06 2.00
C HIS A 545 16.99 -43.21 0.96
N PHE A 546 17.21 -42.68 -0.24
CA PHE A 546 16.19 -42.65 -1.29
C PHE A 546 15.91 -44.04 -1.83
N ASP A 547 16.95 -44.83 -2.09
CA ASP A 547 16.81 -46.14 -2.73
C ASP A 547 16.05 -47.14 -1.84
N ASP A 548 16.35 -47.14 -0.53
CA ASP A 548 15.63 -47.95 0.47
C ASP A 548 14.15 -47.54 0.57
N LEU A 549 13.90 -46.22 0.67
CA LEU A 549 12.56 -45.66 0.79
C LEU A 549 11.72 -45.93 -0.46
N TYR A 550 12.34 -45.79 -1.63
CA TYR A 550 11.71 -46.01 -2.93
C TYR A 550 11.31 -47.47 -3.12
N ALA A 551 12.20 -48.42 -2.80
CA ALA A 551 11.91 -49.85 -2.91
C ALA A 551 10.68 -50.23 -2.07
N GLU A 552 10.62 -49.74 -0.83
CA GLU A 552 9.49 -49.98 0.05
C GLU A 552 8.19 -49.34 -0.45
N ILE A 553 8.24 -48.05 -0.83
CA ILE A 553 7.03 -47.35 -1.29
C ILE A 553 6.52 -47.95 -2.61
N ARG A 554 7.41 -48.40 -3.50
CA ARG A 554 7.04 -49.09 -4.74
C ARG A 554 6.23 -50.36 -4.45
N ILE A 555 6.61 -51.13 -3.42
CA ILE A 555 5.84 -52.29 -2.97
C ILE A 555 4.48 -51.84 -2.43
N LEU A 556 4.41 -50.75 -1.66
CA LEU A 556 3.12 -50.24 -1.16
C LEU A 556 2.19 -49.78 -2.29
N VAL A 557 2.71 -49.08 -3.30
CA VAL A 557 1.95 -48.67 -4.49
C VAL A 557 1.43 -49.88 -5.26
N SER A 558 2.24 -50.95 -5.39
CA SER A 558 1.86 -52.16 -6.13
C SER A 558 0.92 -53.10 -5.35
N THR A 559 1.01 -53.15 -4.02
CA THR A 559 0.27 -54.12 -3.18
C THR A 559 -1.02 -53.58 -2.55
N ARG A 560 -1.15 -52.27 -2.31
CA ARG A 560 -2.27 -51.68 -1.53
C ARG A 560 -3.25 -50.82 -2.33
N GLY A 561 -3.18 -50.83 -3.66
CA GLY A 561 -4.14 -50.16 -4.56
C GLY A 561 -5.56 -50.76 -4.62
N ASN A 562 -5.95 -51.64 -3.69
CA ASN A 562 -7.29 -52.26 -3.64
C ASN A 562 -8.21 -51.56 -2.62
N GLU A 563 -9.06 -50.67 -3.13
CA GLU A 563 -10.46 -50.31 -2.76
C GLU A 563 -10.88 -50.05 -1.30
N LYS A 564 -10.25 -50.64 -0.28
CA LYS A 564 -10.78 -50.69 1.09
C LYS A 564 -10.61 -49.40 1.91
N TYR A 565 -9.75 -48.47 1.49
CA TYR A 565 -9.51 -47.19 2.18
C TYR A 565 -10.25 -46.00 1.55
N LEU A 566 -10.54 -46.06 0.24
CA LEU A 566 -11.34 -45.03 -0.44
C LEU A 566 -12.79 -45.01 0.08
N SER A 567 -13.34 -46.16 0.48
CA SER A 567 -14.68 -46.23 1.10
C SER A 567 -14.75 -45.54 2.47
N ASN A 568 -13.71 -45.66 3.29
CA ASN A 568 -13.64 -44.96 4.59
C ASN A 568 -13.44 -43.44 4.41
N TYR A 569 -12.68 -42.99 3.42
CA TYR A 569 -12.51 -41.55 3.15
C TYR A 569 -13.74 -40.90 2.50
N ALA A 570 -14.49 -41.63 1.66
CA ALA A 570 -15.76 -41.15 1.12
C ALA A 570 -16.82 -40.86 2.21
N SER A 571 -16.70 -41.51 3.37
CA SER A 571 -17.54 -41.21 4.55
C SER A 571 -17.12 -39.93 5.29
N LEU A 572 -15.81 -39.62 5.32
CA LEU A 572 -15.25 -38.41 5.90
C LEU A 572 -15.47 -37.14 5.05
N ILE A 573 -15.66 -37.30 3.73
CA ILE A 573 -15.95 -36.19 2.80
C ILE A 573 -17.45 -35.82 2.80
N LYS A 574 -18.32 -36.70 3.33
CA LYS A 574 -19.77 -36.46 3.44
C LYS A 574 -20.22 -35.85 4.79
N MET A 575 -19.29 -35.66 5.73
CA MET A 575 -19.45 -34.85 6.95
C MET A 575 -18.80 -33.49 6.74
#